data_AF-A0A7W0TBC8-F1
#
_entry.id   AF-A0A7W0TBC8-F1
#
_cell.length_a   1.000
_cell.length_b   1.000
_cell.length_c   1.000
_cell.angle_alpha   90.00
_cell.angle_beta   90.00
_cell.angle_gamma   90.00
#
_symmetry.space_group_name_H-M   'P 1'
#
loop_
_entity.id
_entity.type
_entity.pdbx_description
1 polymer ?
#
loop_
_entity_poly.entity_id
_entity_poly.type
_entity_poly.pdbx_seq_one_letter_code
_entity_poly.pdbx_strand_id
1 'polypeptide(L)'
;GFRTALIPVMTIITLSFATVIEGAVITENVFSWRGMGTLFVNGLREVDPYPVMAFLVVVSVVIIVMNAITDTLYAYLDPRIRSE
;
A
#
# COMPACT_ATOMS: atom_id res chain seq x y z
N GLY A 1 17.02 -0.91 22.44
CA GLY A 1 15.63 -1.14 22.86
C GLY A 1 14.67 -0.69 21.78
N PHE A 2 14.25 0.58 21.81
CA PHE A 2 13.18 1.09 20.93
C PHE A 2 13.54 1.11 19.43
N ARG A 3 14.77 1.49 19.06
CA ARG A 3 15.22 1.56 17.66
C ARG A 3 15.24 0.21 16.95
N THR A 4 15.66 -0.86 17.63
CA THR A 4 15.67 -2.23 17.09
C THR A 4 14.26 -2.80 16.93
N ALA A 5 13.31 -2.35 17.75
CA ALA A 5 11.90 -2.72 17.63
C ALA A 5 11.16 -1.95 16.52
N LEU A 6 11.59 -0.73 16.19
CA LEU A 6 11.02 0.05 15.09
C LEU A 6 11.29 -0.57 13.72
N ILE A 7 12.38 -1.34 13.59
CA ILE A 7 12.76 -1.96 12.32
C ILE A 7 11.65 -2.88 11.80
N PRO A 8 11.20 -3.94 12.51
CA PRO A 8 10.13 -4.80 12.02
C PRO A 8 8.77 -4.08 11.95
N VAL A 9 8.52 -3.09 12.80
CA VAL A 9 7.26 -2.34 12.81
C VAL A 9 7.04 -1.58 11.51
N MET A 10 8.08 -1.00 10.91
CA MET A 10 7.95 -0.28 9.64
C MET A 10 7.59 -1.20 8.48
N THR A 11 8.16 -2.41 8.40
CA THR A 11 7.75 -3.40 7.39
C THR A 11 6.28 -3.76 7.55
N ILE A 12 5.83 -3.98 8.79
CA ILE A 12 4.44 -4.36 9.08
C ILE A 12 3.46 -3.26 8.65
N ILE A 13 3.77 -1.98 8.94
CA ILE A 13 2.93 -0.84 8.53
C ILE A 13 2.80 -0.79 7.01
N THR A 14 3.89 -1.00 6.29
CA THR A 14 3.91 -0.97 4.82
C THR A 14 3.15 -2.14 4.20
N LEU A 15 3.26 -3.34 4.76
CA LEU A 15 2.43 -4.48 4.35
C LEU A 15 0.94 -4.26 4.68
N SER A 16 0.63 -3.58 5.79
CA SER A 16 -0.74 -3.27 6.20
C SER A 16 -1.44 -2.28 5.26
N PHE A 17 -0.69 -1.50 4.47
CA PHE A 17 -1.31 -0.63 3.47
C PHE A 17 -2.04 -1.43 2.38
N ALA A 18 -1.50 -2.58 1.96
CA ALA A 18 -2.17 -3.43 0.98
C ALA A 18 -3.51 -3.98 1.51
N THR A 19 -3.55 -4.36 2.79
CA THR A 19 -4.79 -4.87 3.42
C THR A 19 -5.83 -3.77 3.60
N VAL A 20 -5.41 -2.52 3.84
CA VAL A 20 -6.33 -1.37 3.88
C VAL A 20 -6.94 -1.11 2.50
N ILE A 21 -6.16 -1.20 1.41
CA ILE A 21 -6.69 -1.04 0.05
C ILE A 21 -7.71 -2.13 -0.28
N GLU A 22 -7.43 -3.39 0.07
CA GLU A 22 -8.37 -4.51 -0.10
C GLU A 22 -9.66 -4.28 0.70
N GLY A 23 -9.54 -3.89 1.97
CA GLY A 23 -10.67 -3.55 2.83
C GLY A 23 -11.49 -2.38 2.27
N ALA A 24 -10.84 -1.37 1.69
CA ALA A 24 -11.51 -0.24 1.08
C ALA A 24 -12.45 -0.68 -0.06
N VAL A 25 -11.98 -1.58 -0.95
CA VAL A 25 -12.83 -2.14 -2.03
C VAL A 25 -14.07 -2.82 -1.46
N ILE A 26 -13.93 -3.59 -0.38
CA ILE A 26 -15.07 -4.26 0.26
C ILE A 26 -16.04 -3.21 0.84
N THR A 27 -15.53 -2.20 1.54
CA THR A 27 -16.37 -1.16 2.15
C THR A 27 -17.10 -0.30 1.11
N GLU A 28 -16.49 -0.04 -0.05
CA GLU A 28 -17.15 0.66 -1.16
C GLU A 28 -18.36 -0.13 -1.66
N ASN A 29 -18.23 -1.45 -1.80
CA ASN A 29 -19.31 -2.33 -2.23
C ASN A 29 -20.43 -2.42 -1.19
N VAL A 30 -20.10 -2.54 0.10
CA VAL A 30 -21.10 -2.67 1.18
C VAL A 30 -21.89 -1.38 1.37
N PHE A 31 -21.21 -0.22 1.37
CA PHE A 31 -21.85 1.08 1.60
C PHE A 31 -22.31 1.80 0.32
N SER A 32 -22.14 1.17 -0.85
CA SER A 32 -22.44 1.77 -2.17
C SER A 32 -21.74 3.13 -2.39
N TRP A 33 -20.59 3.34 -1.76
CA TRP A 33 -19.78 4.53 -2.00
C TRP A 33 -18.92 4.29 -3.23
N ARG A 34 -19.24 5.01 -4.32
CA ARG A 34 -18.49 4.95 -5.59
C ARG A 34 -17.07 5.50 -5.43
N GLY A 35 -16.10 4.62 -5.34
CA GLY A 35 -14.67 4.93 -5.41
C GLY A 35 -13.93 4.14 -6.50
N MET A 36 -12.60 4.07 -6.39
CA MET A 36 -11.75 3.38 -7.35
C MET A 36 -11.89 1.85 -7.27
N GLY A 37 -12.22 1.31 -6.09
CA GLY A 37 -12.46 -0.12 -5.91
C GLY A 37 -13.69 -0.60 -6.68
N THR A 38 -14.74 0.22 -6.71
CA THR A 38 -15.96 -0.05 -7.48
C THR A 38 -15.68 -0.09 -8.98
N LEU A 39 -14.83 0.83 -9.49
CA LEU A 39 -14.39 0.81 -10.89
C LEU A 39 -13.60 -0.45 -11.23
N PHE A 40 -12.72 -0.88 -10.35
CA PHE A 40 -11.96 -2.13 -10.50
C PHE A 40 -12.88 -3.35 -10.55
N VAL A 41 -13.83 -3.46 -9.61
CA VAL A 41 -14.78 -4.60 -9.55
C VAL A 41 -15.67 -4.63 -10.78
N ASN A 42 -16.15 -3.49 -11.26
CA ASN A 42 -16.94 -3.42 -12.48
C ASN A 42 -16.12 -3.83 -13.71
N GLY A 43 -14.88 -3.33 -13.82
CA GLY A 43 -13.95 -3.74 -14.87
C GLY A 43 -13.69 -5.25 -14.91
N LEU A 44 -13.52 -5.87 -13.74
CA LEU A 44 -13.39 -7.33 -13.64
C LEU A 44 -14.65 -8.07 -14.11
N ARG A 45 -15.84 -7.57 -13.77
CA ARG A 45 -17.12 -8.19 -14.16
C ARG A 45 -17.40 -8.06 -15.65
N GLU A 46 -17.06 -6.92 -16.23
CA GLU A 46 -17.26 -6.62 -17.65
C GLU A 46 -16.11 -7.15 -18.54
N VAL A 47 -15.06 -7.72 -17.92
CA VAL A 47 -13.83 -8.17 -18.60
C VAL A 47 -13.18 -7.02 -19.38
N ASP A 48 -13.29 -5.80 -18.86
CA ASP A 48 -12.64 -4.61 -19.40
C ASP A 48 -11.25 -4.44 -18.74
N PRO A 49 -10.15 -4.62 -19.49
CA PRO A 49 -8.80 -4.50 -18.92
C PRO A 49 -8.43 -3.05 -18.55
N TYR A 50 -9.03 -2.02 -19.15
CA TYR A 50 -8.63 -0.63 -18.93
C TYR A 50 -8.81 -0.15 -17.47
N PRO A 51 -10.01 -0.26 -16.85
CA PRO A 51 -10.20 0.13 -15.44
C PRO A 51 -9.40 -0.75 -14.49
N VAL A 52 -9.21 -2.04 -14.81
CA VAL A 52 -8.41 -2.97 -14.02
C VAL A 52 -6.94 -2.53 -14.01
N MET A 53 -6.37 -2.25 -15.18
CA MET A 53 -4.99 -1.77 -15.30
C MET A 53 -4.80 -0.41 -14.64
N ALA A 54 -5.74 0.52 -14.80
CA ALA A 54 -5.68 1.83 -14.14
C ALA A 54 -5.61 1.69 -12.62
N PHE A 55 -6.47 0.83 -12.04
CA PHE A 55 -6.44 0.54 -10.60
C PHE A 55 -5.10 -0.07 -10.16
N LEU A 56 -4.61 -1.08 -10.90
CA LEU A 56 -3.35 -1.74 -10.58
C LEU A 56 -2.15 -0.78 -10.62
N VAL A 57 -2.09 0.13 -11.61
CA VAL A 57 -1.03 1.14 -11.70
C VAL A 57 -1.05 2.06 -10.48
N VAL A 58 -2.23 2.59 -10.12
CA VAL A 58 -2.37 3.47 -8.94
C VAL A 58 -1.93 2.77 -7.67
N VAL A 59 -2.42 1.55 -7.42
CA VAL A 59 -2.06 0.76 -6.24
C VAL A 59 -0.56 0.44 -6.21
N SER A 60 0.01 0.07 -7.35
CA SER A 60 1.45 -0.22 -7.46
C SER A 60 2.30 1.00 -7.15
N VAL A 61 1.93 2.18 -7.66
CA VAL A 61 2.63 3.44 -7.36
C VAL A 61 2.57 3.75 -5.87
N VAL A 62 1.41 3.59 -5.23
CA VAL A 62 1.28 3.80 -3.78
C VAL A 62 2.19 2.85 -3.00
N ILE A 63 2.23 1.57 -3.36
CA ILE A 63 3.10 0.57 -2.71
C ILE A 63 4.58 0.94 -2.88
N ILE A 64 4.99 1.34 -4.08
CA ILE A 64 6.38 1.76 -4.36
C ILE A 64 6.74 2.98 -3.51
N VAL A 65 5.85 3.98 -3.42
CA VAL A 65 6.06 5.17 -2.58
C VAL A 65 6.17 4.79 -1.10
N MET A 66 5.32 3.91 -0.60
CA MET A 66 5.37 3.44 0.79
C MET A 66 6.66 2.67 1.09
N ASN A 67 7.12 1.84 0.16
CA ASN A 67 8.42 1.16 0.27
C ASN A 67 9.58 2.17 0.28
N ALA A 68 9.58 3.16 -0.62
CA ALA A 68 10.61 4.20 -0.64
C ALA A 68 10.65 5.04 0.67
N ILE A 69 9.47 5.35 1.23
CA ILE A 69 9.36 6.00 2.55
C ILE A 69 9.96 5.11 3.62
N THR A 70 9.65 3.82 3.58
CA THR A 70 10.13 2.82 4.53
C THR A 70 11.66 2.71 4.50
N ASP A 71 12.26 2.61 3.32
CA ASP A 71 13.71 2.56 3.12
C ASP A 71 14.40 3.83 3.61
N THR A 72 13.80 4.99 3.31
CA THR A 72 14.29 6.29 3.80
C THR A 72 14.26 6.33 5.33
N LEU A 73 13.15 5.91 5.93
CA LEU A 73 12.98 5.90 7.39
C LEU A 73 13.91 4.88 8.06
N TYR A 74 14.19 3.75 7.41
CA TYR A 74 15.22 2.80 7.83
C TYR A 74 16.60 3.43 7.84
N ALA A 75 16.98 4.13 6.76
CA ALA A 75 18.27 4.81 6.67
C ALA A 75 18.44 5.86 7.78
N TYR A 76 17.37 6.56 8.17
CA TYR A 76 17.41 7.50 9.31
C TYR A 76 17.48 6.82 10.68
N LEU A 77 16.85 5.65 10.82
CA LEU A 77 16.76 4.92 12.09
C LEU A 77 17.97 4.03 12.36
N ASP A 78 18.69 3.58 11.33
CA ASP A 78 19.87 2.72 11.47
C ASP A 78 21.14 3.51 11.85
N PRO A 79 21.67 3.37 13.07
CA PRO A 79 22.89 4.05 13.49
C PRO A 79 24.19 3.42 12.94
N ARG A 80 24.15 2.27 12.26
CA ARG A 80 25.37 1.60 11.73
C ARG A 80 26.08 2.36 10.62
N ILE A 81 25.36 3.22 9.88
CA ILE A 81 25.94 4.08 8.83
C ILE A 81 26.92 5.11 9.43
N ARG A 82 26.88 5.35 10.74
CA ARG A 82 27.73 6.34 11.43
C ARG A 82 28.94 5.76 12.16
N SER A 83 29.15 4.45 12.08
CA SER A 83 30.27 3.74 12.73
C SER A 83 31.32 3.19 11.76
N GLU A 84 31.23 3.53 10.48
CA GLU A 84 32.34 3.45 9.51
C GLU A 84 32.77 4.86 9.09
#